data_AF-A0A9X1AJ82-F1
#
_entry.id   AF-A0A9X1AJ82-F1
#
_cell.length_a   1.000
_cell.length_b   1.000
_cell.length_c   1.000
_cell.angle_alpha   90.00
_cell.angle_beta   90.00
_cell.angle_gamma   90.00
#
_symmetry.space_group_name_H-M   'P 1'
#
loop_
_entity.id
_entity.type
_entity.pdbx_description
1 polymer ?
#
loop_
_entity_poly.entity_id
_entity_poly.type
_entity_poly.pdbx_seq_one_letter_code
_entity_poly.pdbx_strand_id
1 'polypeptide(L)'
;MRETVFFTTSDHVVALDAPDDFEAWRGHARALLVAGIEPDRLVWLEPGAAEADLFRSPGTSPVSRSKRGFAQPKAPRDFLDLASQAILHRDPGRFDLLYGLLWRLQGNGRLLEDKADPQVRRVDDLTRAVRRDMHKMRAFLRFREVRGDDGDSHYVAWFEPDHHILRASAAFFVDRFADMHWSILTPDGSLHWDKEMLREGPPAQRSDAPPGDPIEELWRSYYASIFNPARLKVGAMLKEMPRKYWKNMPETALIPALVAGAQAREATMVEAGRDLFEEADAPDSLDAIAQAIQHCRRCPIGCNGTRAVAGEGPKKARLMIVGEQPGDVEEEQGRPFVGPAGQLLMAHLEAAGIDRKVTYVTNAVKHFKYLSRGKRRLHQTPTAKEIDICRWWIDNERRIVKPRLILALGASAARGLLHKTIRIQQERGRPMMLEDGGELWVTAHPSYLLRLRDEGRATEEKRFRDDLKAVAKRLTSLA
;
A
#
# COMPACT_ATOMS: atom_id res chain seq x y z
N MET A 1 24.67 -34.06 -37.98
CA MET A 1 24.33 -32.62 -37.92
C MET A 1 23.38 -32.31 -39.07
N ARG A 2 22.07 -32.38 -38.81
CA ARG A 2 21.00 -31.87 -39.67
C ARG A 2 19.99 -31.27 -38.72
N GLU A 3 20.09 -29.97 -38.48
CA GLU A 3 19.06 -29.20 -37.79
C GLU A 3 17.89 -29.07 -38.76
N THR A 4 16.81 -29.78 -38.46
CA THR A 4 15.52 -29.60 -39.13
C THR A 4 14.89 -28.34 -38.54
N VAL A 5 15.02 -27.21 -39.23
CA VAL A 5 14.26 -26.01 -38.94
C VAL A 5 12.80 -26.28 -39.33
N PHE A 6 11.95 -26.56 -38.35
CA PHE A 6 10.50 -26.58 -38.53
C PHE A 6 10.03 -25.13 -38.68
N PHE A 7 9.82 -24.67 -39.91
CA PHE A 7 8.98 -23.50 -40.16
C PHE A 7 7.54 -23.90 -39.89
N THR A 8 6.98 -23.49 -38.75
CA THR A 8 5.53 -23.50 -38.52
C THR A 8 4.92 -22.42 -39.40
N THR A 9 4.24 -22.81 -40.48
CA THR A 9 3.49 -21.89 -41.33
C THR A 9 2.29 -21.36 -40.54
N SER A 10 2.36 -20.11 -40.09
CA SER A 10 1.19 -19.42 -39.54
C SER A 10 0.23 -19.08 -40.68
N ASP A 11 -0.95 -19.69 -40.67
CA ASP A 11 -1.94 -19.63 -41.76
C ASP A 11 -3.05 -18.59 -41.51
N HIS A 12 -3.14 -18.03 -40.30
CA HIS A 12 -4.17 -17.05 -39.94
C HIS A 12 -3.55 -15.77 -39.38
N VAL A 13 -3.96 -14.63 -39.94
CA VAL A 13 -3.52 -13.30 -39.54
C VAL A 13 -4.75 -12.50 -39.11
N VAL A 14 -4.65 -11.85 -37.95
CA VAL A 14 -5.72 -10.97 -37.43
C VAL A 14 -5.13 -9.61 -37.10
N ALA A 15 -5.67 -8.58 -37.74
CA ALA A 15 -5.31 -7.19 -37.46
C ALA A 15 -6.35 -6.55 -36.54
N LEU A 16 -5.89 -5.66 -35.67
CA LEU A 16 -6.74 -4.80 -34.85
C LEU A 16 -6.65 -3.36 -35.34
N ASP A 17 -7.73 -2.60 -35.21
CA ASP A 17 -7.81 -1.21 -35.67
C ASP A 17 -7.11 -0.24 -34.70
N ALA A 18 -7.08 -0.57 -33.40
CA ALA A 18 -6.37 0.21 -32.38
C ALA A 18 -5.63 -0.72 -31.39
N PRO A 19 -4.51 -0.25 -30.81
CA PRO A 19 -3.62 -1.12 -30.03
C PRO A 19 -4.17 -1.43 -28.63
N ASP A 20 -5.24 -0.75 -28.23
CA ASP A 20 -5.97 -0.88 -26.97
C ASP A 20 -7.42 -1.41 -27.15
N ASP A 21 -7.81 -1.85 -28.35
CA ASP A 21 -9.18 -2.29 -28.64
C ASP A 21 -9.49 -3.70 -28.11
N PHE A 22 -9.96 -3.75 -26.87
CA PHE A 22 -10.36 -4.98 -26.22
C PHE A 22 -11.58 -5.65 -26.83
N GLU A 23 -12.58 -4.89 -27.26
CA GLU A 23 -13.82 -5.49 -27.76
C GLU A 23 -13.60 -6.10 -29.15
N ALA A 24 -12.80 -5.47 -30.02
CA ALA A 24 -12.38 -6.07 -31.29
C ALA A 24 -11.58 -7.35 -31.06
N TRP A 25 -10.55 -7.30 -30.21
CA TRP A 25 -9.76 -8.50 -29.87
C TRP A 25 -10.65 -9.63 -29.33
N ARG A 26 -11.56 -9.31 -28.40
CA ARG A 26 -12.50 -10.28 -27.80
C ARG A 26 -13.43 -10.89 -28.86
N GLY A 27 -13.93 -10.09 -29.80
CA GLY A 27 -14.74 -10.54 -30.92
C GLY A 27 -14.00 -11.55 -31.79
N HIS A 28 -12.77 -11.22 -32.21
CA HIS A 28 -11.91 -12.10 -33.00
C HIS A 28 -11.52 -13.37 -32.24
N ALA A 29 -11.09 -13.25 -30.98
CA ALA A 29 -10.72 -14.39 -30.14
C ALA A 29 -11.88 -15.40 -30.00
N ARG A 30 -13.11 -14.90 -29.81
CA ARG A 30 -14.31 -15.76 -29.77
C ARG A 30 -14.52 -16.49 -31.10
N ALA A 31 -14.43 -15.78 -32.23
CA ALA A 31 -14.62 -16.38 -33.55
C ALA A 31 -13.57 -17.48 -33.83
N LEU A 32 -12.31 -17.24 -33.47
CA LEU A 32 -11.21 -18.19 -33.64
C LEU A 32 -11.39 -19.44 -32.77
N LEU A 33 -11.87 -19.30 -31.53
CA LEU A 33 -12.19 -20.43 -30.65
C LEU A 33 -13.33 -21.29 -31.21
N VAL A 34 -14.38 -20.66 -31.73
CA VAL A 34 -15.49 -21.37 -32.38
C VAL A 34 -15.02 -22.11 -33.63
N ALA A 35 -14.10 -21.53 -34.37
CA ALA A 35 -13.51 -22.17 -35.55
C ALA A 35 -12.42 -23.20 -35.22
N GLY A 36 -11.95 -23.25 -33.96
CA GLY A 36 -10.96 -24.20 -33.49
C GLY A 36 -9.56 -23.95 -34.06
N ILE A 37 -9.15 -22.68 -34.14
CA ILE A 37 -7.81 -22.27 -34.56
C ILE A 37 -6.87 -22.30 -33.36
N GLU A 38 -5.82 -23.12 -33.43
CA GLU A 38 -4.82 -23.22 -32.36
C GLU A 38 -3.94 -21.95 -32.29
N PRO A 39 -3.48 -21.53 -31.10
CA PRO A 39 -2.66 -20.33 -30.94
C PRO A 39 -1.42 -20.29 -31.84
N ASP A 40 -0.74 -21.42 -32.06
CA ASP A 40 0.49 -21.48 -32.87
C ASP A 40 0.27 -21.25 -34.37
N ARG A 41 -0.99 -21.28 -34.83
CA ARG A 41 -1.38 -21.04 -36.23
C ARG A 41 -1.83 -19.60 -36.49
N LEU A 42 -1.81 -18.77 -35.46
CA LEU A 42 -2.34 -17.42 -35.45
C LEU A 42 -1.22 -16.41 -35.27
N VAL A 43 -1.30 -15.30 -35.98
CA VAL A 43 -0.47 -14.11 -35.75
C VAL A 43 -1.38 -12.92 -35.58
N TRP A 44 -1.23 -12.21 -34.47
CA TRP A 44 -1.87 -10.91 -34.26
C TRP A 44 -0.97 -9.80 -34.78
N LEU A 45 -1.53 -8.93 -35.63
CA LEU A 45 -0.85 -7.74 -36.12
C LEU A 45 -1.32 -6.52 -35.33
N GLU A 46 -0.34 -5.73 -34.88
CA GLU A 46 -0.64 -4.41 -34.34
C GLU A 46 -1.12 -3.45 -35.44
N PRO A 47 -1.96 -2.47 -35.11
CA PRO A 47 -2.35 -1.41 -36.03
C PRO A 47 -1.10 -0.73 -36.62
N GLY A 48 -1.06 -0.58 -37.95
CA GLY A 48 0.09 -0.02 -38.68
C GLY A 48 1.19 -1.03 -39.05
N ALA A 49 1.21 -2.24 -38.48
CA ALA A 49 2.19 -3.27 -38.86
C ALA A 49 1.90 -3.91 -40.22
N ALA A 50 0.66 -3.82 -40.71
CA ALA A 50 0.26 -4.37 -42.01
C ALA A 50 0.91 -3.65 -43.21
N GLU A 51 1.39 -2.41 -43.05
CA GLU A 51 2.11 -1.70 -44.12
C GLU A 51 3.57 -2.15 -44.29
N ALA A 52 4.16 -2.81 -43.26
CA ALA A 52 5.57 -3.18 -43.26
C ALA A 52 5.87 -4.52 -43.97
N ASP A 53 4.87 -5.36 -44.20
CA ASP A 53 5.05 -6.70 -44.76
C ASP A 53 4.43 -6.81 -46.17
N LEU A 54 5.18 -6.31 -47.16
CA LEU A 54 4.83 -6.21 -48.59
C LEU A 54 4.42 -7.55 -49.26
N PHE A 55 4.53 -8.69 -48.55
CA PHE A 55 4.23 -10.04 -49.05
C PHE A 55 3.03 -10.72 -48.38
N ARG A 56 2.33 -10.07 -47.44
CA ARG A 56 1.12 -10.63 -46.80
C ARG A 56 -0.03 -9.65 -46.87
N SER A 57 -0.91 -9.83 -47.86
CA SER A 57 -2.17 -9.08 -47.92
C SER A 57 -2.99 -9.31 -46.64
N PRO A 58 -3.47 -8.25 -45.97
CA PRO A 58 -4.43 -8.36 -44.87
C PRO A 58 -5.78 -8.79 -45.43
N GLY A 59 -5.91 -10.07 -45.71
CA GLY A 59 -7.18 -10.72 -46.01
C GLY A 59 -7.54 -11.61 -44.85
N THR A 60 -8.69 -11.36 -44.23
CA THR A 60 -9.37 -12.34 -43.36
C THR A 60 -9.65 -13.57 -44.21
N SER A 61 -8.70 -14.50 -44.28
CA SER A 61 -8.92 -15.79 -44.94
C SER A 61 -10.12 -16.44 -44.25
N PRO A 62 -11.15 -16.90 -44.99
CA PRO A 62 -12.33 -17.51 -44.40
C PRO A 62 -11.87 -18.62 -43.47
N VAL A 63 -12.19 -18.50 -42.18
CA VAL A 63 -11.75 -19.46 -41.19
C VAL A 63 -12.48 -20.77 -41.45
N SER A 64 -11.84 -21.69 -42.18
CA SER A 64 -12.40 -23.01 -42.44
C SER A 64 -12.51 -23.76 -41.11
N ARG A 65 -13.74 -24.04 -40.68
CA ARG A 65 -14.04 -24.70 -39.40
C ARG A 65 -13.21 -25.97 -39.23
N SER A 66 -12.38 -26.03 -38.18
CA SER A 66 -11.72 -27.26 -37.78
C SER A 66 -12.73 -28.16 -37.03
N LYS A 67 -12.55 -29.48 -37.08
CA LYS A 67 -13.38 -30.46 -36.34
C LYS A 67 -13.23 -30.35 -34.80
N ARG A 68 -12.38 -29.46 -34.29
CA ARG A 68 -12.03 -29.30 -32.86
C ARG A 68 -12.46 -27.96 -32.25
N GLY A 69 -13.31 -27.17 -32.90
CA GLY A 69 -13.79 -25.89 -32.39
C GLY A 69 -14.65 -26.00 -31.11
N PHE A 70 -14.65 -24.93 -30.31
CA PHE A 70 -15.48 -24.83 -29.11
C PHE A 70 -16.83 -24.19 -29.45
N ALA A 71 -17.90 -24.99 -29.48
CA ALA A 71 -19.24 -24.50 -29.86
C ALA A 71 -19.76 -23.35 -28.97
N GLN A 72 -19.39 -23.35 -27.69
CA GLN A 72 -19.68 -22.27 -26.74
C GLN A 72 -18.43 -21.97 -25.90
N PRO A 73 -17.54 -21.07 -26.36
CA PRO A 73 -16.36 -20.70 -25.61
C PRO A 73 -16.74 -20.05 -24.28
N LYS A 74 -16.08 -20.44 -23.19
CA LYS A 74 -16.29 -19.89 -21.85
C LYS A 74 -15.12 -18.99 -21.47
N ALA A 75 -15.42 -17.80 -20.97
CA ALA A 75 -14.44 -16.88 -20.41
C ALA A 75 -14.90 -16.47 -19.00
N PRO A 76 -14.17 -16.85 -17.93
CA PRO A 76 -14.47 -16.36 -16.58
C PRO A 76 -14.40 -14.83 -16.51
N ARG A 77 -15.19 -14.21 -15.62
CA ARG A 77 -15.16 -12.76 -15.43
C ARG A 77 -13.76 -12.25 -15.07
N ASP A 78 -13.07 -12.96 -14.18
CA ASP A 78 -11.70 -12.64 -13.78
C ASP A 78 -10.72 -12.64 -14.96
N PHE A 79 -10.93 -13.50 -15.96
CA PHE A 79 -10.13 -13.47 -17.19
C PHE A 79 -10.39 -12.19 -17.98
N LEU A 80 -11.66 -11.82 -18.17
CA LEU A 80 -12.04 -10.62 -18.91
C LEU A 80 -11.49 -9.35 -18.24
N ASP A 81 -11.54 -9.30 -16.90
CA ASP A 81 -11.02 -8.18 -16.12
C ASP A 81 -9.47 -8.08 -16.19
N LEU A 82 -8.78 -9.22 -16.28
CA LEU A 82 -7.32 -9.25 -16.49
C LEU A 82 -6.96 -8.88 -17.93
N ALA A 83 -7.64 -9.48 -18.91
CA ALA A 83 -7.38 -9.30 -20.33
C ALA A 83 -7.62 -7.86 -20.78
N SER A 84 -8.72 -7.24 -20.35
CA SER A 84 -9.03 -5.83 -20.64
C SER A 84 -7.97 -4.85 -20.12
N GLN A 85 -7.16 -5.25 -19.14
CA GLN A 85 -6.06 -4.43 -18.64
C GLN A 85 -4.73 -4.78 -19.29
N ALA A 86 -4.45 -6.08 -19.46
CA ALA A 86 -3.20 -6.54 -20.07
C ALA A 86 -3.08 -6.09 -21.54
N ILE A 87 -4.21 -5.98 -22.24
CA ILE A 87 -4.24 -5.54 -23.65
C ILE A 87 -3.72 -4.11 -23.85
N LEU A 88 -3.73 -3.29 -22.80
CA LEU A 88 -3.22 -1.92 -22.85
C LEU A 88 -1.68 -1.86 -22.83
N HIS A 89 -0.99 -2.96 -22.51
CA HIS A 89 0.47 -3.00 -22.44
C HIS A 89 1.09 -2.87 -23.84
N ARG A 90 2.29 -2.32 -23.98
CA ARG A 90 3.03 -2.24 -25.27
C ARG A 90 3.79 -3.52 -25.66
N ASP A 91 3.49 -4.65 -25.01
CA ASP A 91 4.19 -5.89 -25.34
C ASP A 91 3.57 -6.44 -26.63
N PRO A 92 4.34 -6.62 -27.72
CA PRO A 92 3.78 -7.02 -29.01
C PRO A 92 3.13 -8.42 -28.96
N GLY A 93 3.59 -9.31 -28.08
CA GLY A 93 3.05 -10.66 -27.91
C GLY A 93 1.86 -10.75 -26.96
N ARG A 94 1.31 -9.62 -26.49
CA ARG A 94 0.20 -9.62 -25.52
C ARG A 94 -1.07 -10.27 -26.08
N PHE A 95 -1.37 -10.07 -27.37
CA PHE A 95 -2.59 -10.61 -27.98
C PHE A 95 -2.51 -12.13 -28.13
N ASP A 96 -1.36 -12.64 -28.55
CA ASP A 96 -1.05 -14.08 -28.60
C ASP A 96 -1.12 -14.71 -27.21
N LEU A 97 -0.50 -14.06 -26.22
CA LEU A 97 -0.50 -14.51 -24.83
C LEU A 97 -1.92 -14.61 -24.27
N LEU A 98 -2.74 -13.57 -24.47
CA LEU A 98 -4.13 -13.56 -24.02
C LEU A 98 -4.98 -14.62 -24.72
N TYR A 99 -4.78 -14.80 -26.04
CA TYR A 99 -5.49 -15.81 -26.80
C TYR A 99 -5.10 -17.24 -26.38
N GLY A 100 -3.80 -17.49 -26.21
CA GLY A 100 -3.29 -18.78 -25.73
C GLY A 100 -3.79 -19.13 -24.33
N LEU A 101 -3.84 -18.15 -23.43
CA LEU A 101 -4.41 -18.35 -22.10
C LEU A 101 -5.90 -18.66 -22.17
N LEU A 102 -6.66 -17.94 -23.01
CA LEU A 102 -8.09 -18.18 -23.23
C LEU A 102 -8.37 -19.57 -23.85
N TRP A 103 -7.52 -20.01 -24.77
CA TRP A 103 -7.58 -21.35 -25.36
C TRP A 103 -7.43 -22.43 -24.29
N ARG A 104 -6.40 -22.32 -23.43
CA ARG A 104 -6.17 -23.27 -22.33
C ARG A 104 -7.28 -23.26 -21.28
N LEU A 105 -7.90 -22.09 -21.04
CA LEU A 105 -9.05 -21.97 -20.14
C LEU A 105 -10.26 -22.79 -20.58
N GLN A 106 -10.38 -23.13 -21.88
CA GLN A 106 -11.47 -24.01 -22.34
C GLN A 106 -11.34 -25.44 -21.79
N GLY A 107 -10.11 -25.91 -21.57
CA GLY A 107 -9.83 -27.23 -21.00
C GLY A 107 -9.70 -27.22 -19.47
N ASN A 108 -9.33 -26.09 -18.87
CA ASN A 108 -9.18 -25.93 -17.43
C ASN A 108 -9.77 -24.59 -16.94
N GLY A 109 -11.01 -24.63 -16.46
CA GLY A 109 -11.71 -23.43 -15.96
C GLY A 109 -11.13 -22.81 -14.69
N ARG A 110 -10.23 -23.51 -13.97
CA ARG A 110 -9.55 -23.00 -12.76
C ARG A 110 -8.10 -22.59 -13.00
N LEU A 111 -7.66 -22.51 -14.27
CA LEU A 111 -6.27 -22.18 -14.61
C LEU A 111 -5.79 -20.86 -13.98
N LEU A 112 -6.66 -19.86 -13.81
CA LEU A 112 -6.32 -18.58 -13.19
C LEU A 112 -5.97 -18.67 -11.69
N GLU A 113 -6.38 -19.74 -11.01
CA GLU A 113 -6.05 -20.00 -9.60
C GLU A 113 -4.59 -20.46 -9.44
N ASP A 114 -4.00 -21.03 -10.48
CA ASP A 114 -2.60 -21.45 -10.50
C ASP A 114 -1.67 -20.26 -10.79
N LYS A 115 -1.22 -19.60 -9.72
CA LYS A 115 -0.27 -18.49 -9.79
C LYS A 115 1.16 -18.91 -10.14
N ALA A 116 1.46 -20.20 -10.21
CA ALA A 116 2.74 -20.70 -10.69
C ALA A 116 2.77 -20.89 -12.22
N ASP A 117 1.61 -20.90 -12.88
CA ASP A 117 1.53 -21.01 -14.34
C ASP A 117 2.26 -19.84 -15.02
N PRO A 118 3.19 -20.10 -15.96
CA PRO A 118 3.99 -19.06 -16.60
C PRO A 118 3.18 -18.02 -17.38
N GLN A 119 2.10 -18.44 -18.06
CA GLN A 119 1.26 -17.52 -18.85
C GLN A 119 0.39 -16.67 -17.93
N VAL A 120 -0.20 -17.26 -16.89
CA VAL A 120 -0.97 -16.51 -15.87
C VAL A 120 -0.08 -15.46 -15.21
N ARG A 121 1.14 -15.84 -14.79
CA ARG A 121 2.10 -14.91 -14.20
C ARG A 121 2.50 -13.79 -15.16
N ARG A 122 2.74 -14.12 -16.44
CA ARG A 122 3.09 -13.11 -17.46
C ARG A 122 1.96 -12.11 -17.64
N VAL A 123 0.71 -12.56 -17.76
CA VAL A 123 -0.46 -11.67 -17.87
C VAL A 123 -0.59 -10.79 -16.62
N ASP A 124 -0.46 -11.37 -15.42
CA ASP A 124 -0.50 -10.62 -14.16
C ASP A 124 0.60 -9.53 -14.10
N ASP A 125 1.79 -9.81 -14.62
CA ASP A 125 2.90 -8.84 -14.69
C ASP A 125 2.62 -7.69 -15.67
N LEU A 126 2.06 -7.98 -16.85
CA LEU A 126 1.62 -6.97 -17.83
C LEU A 126 0.53 -6.08 -17.22
N THR A 127 -0.50 -6.67 -16.63
CA THR A 127 -1.58 -5.94 -15.95
C THR A 127 -1.04 -5.05 -14.83
N ARG A 128 -0.07 -5.54 -14.03
CA ARG A 128 0.54 -4.75 -12.96
C ARG A 128 1.35 -3.57 -13.51
N ALA A 129 1.99 -3.70 -14.66
CA ALA A 129 2.70 -2.60 -15.30
C ALA A 129 1.74 -1.51 -15.82
N VAL A 130 0.66 -1.91 -16.51
CA VAL A 130 -0.42 -1.01 -16.94
C VAL A 130 -1.04 -0.26 -15.78
N ARG A 131 -1.40 -0.95 -14.69
CA ARG A 131 -1.96 -0.31 -13.48
C ARG A 131 -1.02 0.75 -12.89
N ARG A 132 0.29 0.49 -12.87
CA ARG A 132 1.28 1.46 -12.38
C ARG A 132 1.34 2.69 -13.29
N ASP A 133 1.30 2.50 -14.59
CA ASP A 133 1.34 3.62 -15.54
C ASP A 133 0.08 4.49 -15.47
N MET A 134 -1.10 3.85 -15.39
CA MET A 134 -2.37 4.56 -15.15
C MET A 134 -2.32 5.36 -13.85
N HIS A 135 -1.79 4.77 -12.77
CA HIS A 135 -1.63 5.48 -11.50
C HIS A 135 -0.70 6.70 -11.65
N LYS A 136 0.42 6.56 -12.36
CA LYS A 136 1.34 7.68 -12.63
C LYS A 136 0.66 8.79 -13.40
N MET A 137 -0.08 8.47 -14.47
CA MET A 137 -0.81 9.47 -15.24
C MET A 137 -1.78 10.25 -14.34
N ARG A 138 -2.58 9.55 -13.55
CA ARG A 138 -3.55 10.17 -12.63
C ARG A 138 -2.91 11.00 -11.51
N ALA A 139 -1.72 10.62 -11.05
CA ALA A 139 -1.03 11.29 -9.95
C ALA A 139 -0.16 12.48 -10.40
N PHE A 140 0.45 12.40 -11.59
CA PHE A 140 1.50 13.32 -12.04
C PHE A 140 1.08 14.22 -13.21
N LEU A 141 -0.07 13.98 -13.84
CA LEU A 141 -0.58 14.89 -14.86
C LEU A 141 -0.93 16.24 -14.23
N ARG A 142 -0.50 17.33 -14.86
CA ARG A 142 -0.68 18.70 -14.40
C ARG A 142 -1.23 19.53 -15.54
N PHE A 143 -2.35 20.18 -15.28
CA PHE A 143 -2.98 21.12 -16.19
C PHE A 143 -2.34 22.49 -16.06
N ARG A 144 -2.12 23.13 -17.20
CA ARG A 144 -1.62 24.50 -17.32
C ARG A 144 -2.70 25.35 -17.96
N GLU A 145 -2.97 26.49 -17.36
CA GLU A 145 -3.94 27.44 -17.90
C GLU A 145 -3.38 28.12 -19.15
N VAL A 146 -4.14 28.06 -20.24
CA VAL A 146 -3.97 28.83 -21.46
C VAL A 146 -5.20 29.73 -21.55
N ARG A 147 -4.98 31.04 -21.43
CA ARG A 147 -6.06 32.01 -21.58
C ARG A 147 -6.34 32.19 -23.07
N GLY A 148 -7.57 31.91 -23.48
CA GLY A 148 -8.04 32.25 -24.81
C GLY A 148 -8.29 33.76 -24.95
N ASP A 149 -8.30 34.25 -26.19
CA ASP A 149 -8.56 35.66 -26.51
C ASP A 149 -9.98 36.10 -26.08
N ASP A 150 -10.91 35.14 -25.92
CA ASP A 150 -12.31 35.35 -25.53
C ASP A 150 -12.52 35.42 -24.00
N GLY A 151 -11.45 35.32 -23.19
CA GLY A 151 -11.50 35.35 -21.72
C GLY A 151 -11.80 33.99 -21.07
N ASP A 152 -12.05 32.95 -21.85
CA ASP A 152 -12.20 31.58 -21.35
C ASP A 152 -10.84 30.91 -21.10
N SER A 153 -10.70 30.29 -19.92
CA SER A 153 -9.51 29.53 -19.52
C SER A 153 -9.58 28.10 -20.05
N HIS A 154 -8.59 27.69 -20.84
CA HIS A 154 -8.43 26.33 -21.34
C HIS A 154 -7.22 25.65 -20.68
N TYR A 155 -7.36 24.41 -20.24
CA TYR A 155 -6.35 23.75 -19.42
C TYR A 155 -5.62 22.64 -20.18
N VAL A 156 -4.33 22.80 -20.45
CA VAL A 156 -3.55 21.85 -21.27
C VAL A 156 -2.52 21.11 -20.40
N ALA A 157 -2.43 19.79 -20.58
CA ALA A 157 -1.46 18.93 -19.90
C ALA A 157 -0.71 18.05 -20.92
N TRP A 158 0.57 17.79 -20.65
CA TRP A 158 1.40 16.86 -21.42
C TRP A 158 1.75 15.63 -20.59
N PHE A 159 1.60 14.43 -21.17
CA PHE A 159 2.01 13.18 -20.53
C PHE A 159 2.59 12.18 -21.54
N GLU A 160 3.62 11.44 -21.12
CA GLU A 160 4.27 10.40 -21.94
C GLU A 160 4.02 9.03 -21.30
N PRO A 161 3.01 8.27 -21.78
CA PRO A 161 2.64 7.00 -21.19
C PRO A 161 3.56 5.86 -21.64
N ASP A 162 3.90 4.99 -20.70
CA ASP A 162 4.67 3.76 -20.98
C ASP A 162 3.80 2.74 -21.75
N HIS A 163 2.47 2.84 -21.65
CA HIS A 163 1.48 1.89 -22.19
C HIS A 163 0.28 2.62 -22.86
N HIS A 164 -0.60 1.90 -23.55
CA HIS A 164 -1.79 2.46 -24.22
C HIS A 164 -2.91 2.76 -23.21
N ILE A 165 -2.69 3.73 -22.31
CA ILE A 165 -3.54 3.98 -21.14
C ILE A 165 -4.41 5.23 -21.25
N LEU A 166 -4.29 5.99 -22.34
CA LEU A 166 -4.92 7.31 -22.49
C LEU A 166 -6.45 7.20 -22.41
N ARG A 167 -7.07 6.42 -23.30
CA ARG A 167 -8.52 6.16 -23.30
C ARG A 167 -9.00 5.55 -21.99
N ALA A 168 -8.29 4.54 -21.51
CA ALA A 168 -8.61 3.85 -20.25
C ALA A 168 -8.55 4.76 -19.01
N SER A 169 -7.86 5.90 -19.10
CA SER A 169 -7.76 6.88 -18.01
C SER A 169 -8.72 8.06 -18.18
N ALA A 170 -9.39 8.20 -19.31
CA ALA A 170 -10.21 9.36 -19.65
C ALA A 170 -11.32 9.64 -18.62
N ALA A 171 -12.11 8.61 -18.26
CA ALA A 171 -13.22 8.74 -17.32
C ALA A 171 -12.79 9.36 -15.97
N PHE A 172 -11.60 8.99 -15.48
CA PHE A 172 -11.07 9.57 -14.24
C PHE A 172 -10.89 11.09 -14.32
N PHE A 173 -10.43 11.60 -15.47
CA PHE A 173 -10.21 13.04 -15.67
C PHE A 173 -11.52 13.77 -15.93
N VAL A 174 -12.44 13.18 -16.70
CA VAL A 174 -13.79 13.72 -16.90
C VAL A 174 -14.51 13.87 -15.57
N ASP A 175 -14.55 12.82 -14.74
CA ASP A 175 -15.24 12.84 -13.46
C ASP A 175 -14.63 13.85 -12.46
N ARG A 176 -13.30 14.03 -12.50
CA ARG A 176 -12.58 14.86 -11.53
C ARG A 176 -12.46 16.33 -11.93
N PHE A 177 -12.49 16.61 -13.22
CA PHE A 177 -12.29 17.94 -13.80
C PHE A 177 -13.43 18.29 -14.76
N ALA A 178 -14.67 17.93 -14.39
CA ALA A 178 -15.86 18.12 -15.22
C ALA A 178 -16.13 19.60 -15.55
N ASP A 179 -15.86 20.50 -14.60
CA ASP A 179 -16.24 21.92 -14.68
C ASP A 179 -15.28 22.81 -15.49
N MET A 180 -14.22 22.25 -16.08
CA MET A 180 -13.20 23.01 -16.84
C MET A 180 -12.99 22.44 -18.25
N HIS A 181 -12.70 23.29 -19.23
CA HIS A 181 -12.25 22.84 -20.55
C HIS A 181 -10.81 22.38 -20.45
N TRP A 182 -10.51 21.15 -20.87
CA TRP A 182 -9.14 20.64 -20.74
C TRP A 182 -8.70 19.80 -21.93
N SER A 183 -7.38 19.69 -22.09
CA SER A 183 -6.74 18.85 -23.10
C SER A 183 -5.56 18.09 -22.49
N ILE A 184 -5.53 16.78 -22.72
CA ILE A 184 -4.41 15.91 -22.37
C ILE A 184 -3.73 15.50 -23.66
N LEU A 185 -2.47 15.91 -23.82
CA LEU A 185 -1.64 15.68 -24.98
C LEU A 185 -0.63 14.56 -24.68
N THR A 186 -0.53 13.59 -25.59
CA THR A 186 0.44 12.50 -25.52
C THR A 186 1.04 12.19 -26.89
N PRO A 187 2.18 11.48 -26.95
CA PRO A 187 2.76 11.02 -28.21
C PRO A 187 1.92 9.99 -28.99
N ASP A 188 0.90 9.37 -28.37
CA ASP A 188 0.07 8.33 -29.01
C ASP A 188 -1.34 8.83 -29.34
N GLY A 189 -1.70 10.04 -28.92
CA GLY A 189 -3.03 10.61 -29.10
C GLY A 189 -3.29 11.76 -28.12
N SER A 190 -4.43 12.43 -28.29
CA SER A 190 -4.88 13.47 -27.36
C SER A 190 -6.34 13.26 -26.93
N LEU A 191 -6.69 13.83 -25.78
CA LEU A 191 -8.07 13.90 -25.29
C LEU A 191 -8.43 15.36 -25.04
N HIS A 192 -9.64 15.74 -25.43
CA HIS A 192 -10.18 17.09 -25.27
C HIS A 192 -11.56 17.01 -24.64
N TRP A 193 -11.76 17.70 -23.52
CA TRP A 193 -13.03 17.76 -22.80
C TRP A 193 -13.58 19.17 -22.87
N ASP A 194 -14.81 19.29 -23.37
CA ASP A 194 -15.49 20.58 -23.55
C ASP A 194 -16.60 20.86 -22.50
N LYS A 195 -16.61 20.10 -21.39
CA LYS A 195 -17.66 20.06 -20.33
C LYS A 195 -18.90 19.23 -20.66
N GLU A 196 -19.11 18.89 -21.92
CA GLU A 196 -20.25 18.08 -22.36
C GLU A 196 -19.80 16.77 -22.99
N MET A 197 -18.78 16.84 -23.84
CA MET A 197 -18.29 15.75 -24.67
C MET A 197 -16.78 15.60 -24.57
N LEU A 198 -16.35 14.35 -24.48
CA LEU A 198 -14.96 13.96 -24.63
C LEU A 198 -14.68 13.65 -26.10
N ARG A 199 -13.65 14.29 -26.66
CA ARG A 199 -13.20 14.08 -28.04
C ARG A 199 -11.76 13.58 -28.04
N GLU A 200 -11.48 12.59 -28.88
CA GLU A 200 -10.12 12.12 -29.15
C GLU A 200 -9.51 12.93 -30.29
N GLY A 201 -8.21 13.20 -30.19
CA GLY A 201 -7.44 13.87 -31.23
C GLY A 201 -6.14 13.12 -31.56
N PRO A 202 -5.41 13.59 -32.59
CA PRO A 202 -4.19 12.95 -33.04
C PRO A 202 -3.07 13.03 -31.99
N PRO A 203 -2.00 12.22 -32.16
CA PRO A 203 -0.74 12.41 -31.45
C PRO A 203 -0.28 13.86 -31.44
N ALA A 204 0.21 14.31 -30.30
CA ALA A 204 0.74 15.66 -30.11
C ALA A 204 2.25 15.61 -29.80
N GLN A 205 2.92 16.76 -29.88
CA GLN A 205 4.29 16.96 -29.47
C GLN A 205 4.35 17.76 -28.17
N ARG A 206 5.46 17.61 -27.43
CA ARG A 206 5.67 18.34 -26.17
C ARG A 206 5.61 19.86 -26.33
N SER A 207 6.01 20.38 -27.50
CA SER A 207 5.96 21.80 -27.85
C SER A 207 4.54 22.35 -27.94
N ASP A 208 3.54 21.48 -28.12
CA ASP A 208 2.13 21.89 -28.26
C ASP A 208 1.50 22.22 -26.90
N ALA A 209 2.18 21.88 -25.80
CA ALA A 209 1.83 22.31 -24.45
C ALA A 209 2.57 23.62 -24.07
N PRO A 210 1.90 24.59 -23.44
CA PRO A 210 2.47 25.90 -23.11
C PRO A 210 3.75 25.80 -22.24
N PRO A 211 4.83 26.54 -22.55
CA PRO A 211 6.04 26.60 -21.74
C PRO A 211 5.92 27.63 -20.59
N GLY A 212 6.42 27.29 -19.39
CA GLY A 212 6.47 28.17 -18.22
C GLY A 212 5.21 28.15 -17.34
N ASP A 213 5.34 28.55 -16.06
CA ASP A 213 4.26 28.43 -15.07
C ASP A 213 4.26 29.60 -14.05
N PRO A 214 3.18 30.41 -13.95
CA PRO A 214 2.97 31.39 -12.87
C PRO A 214 2.60 30.78 -11.50
N ILE A 215 2.24 29.49 -11.46
CA ILE A 215 1.77 28.77 -10.25
C ILE A 215 2.91 27.91 -9.63
N GLU A 216 4.09 27.95 -10.24
CA GLU A 216 5.28 27.19 -9.84
C GLU A 216 5.75 27.48 -8.41
N GLU A 217 5.66 28.74 -7.97
CA GLU A 217 6.15 29.17 -6.65
C GLU A 217 5.21 28.75 -5.51
N LEU A 218 3.90 28.72 -5.76
CA LEU A 218 2.89 28.27 -4.80
C LEU A 218 2.98 26.75 -4.58
N TRP A 219 3.18 25.98 -5.66
CA TRP A 219 3.39 24.53 -5.58
C TRP A 219 4.74 24.14 -4.98
N ARG A 220 5.81 24.87 -5.31
CA ARG A 220 7.12 24.71 -4.67
C ARG A 220 7.03 24.96 -3.16
N SER A 221 6.33 26.01 -2.74
CA SER A 221 6.10 26.32 -1.33
C SER A 221 5.24 25.26 -0.63
N TYR A 222 4.17 24.80 -1.27
CA TYR A 222 3.36 23.68 -0.78
C TYR A 222 4.19 22.40 -0.63
N TYR A 223 4.95 22.00 -1.66
CA TYR A 223 5.79 20.80 -1.61
C TYR A 223 6.90 20.89 -0.56
N ALA A 224 7.56 22.04 -0.44
CA ALA A 224 8.57 22.29 0.59
C ALA A 224 7.98 22.19 2.00
N SER A 225 6.76 22.68 2.22
CA SER A 225 6.08 22.63 3.52
C SER A 225 5.55 21.25 3.92
N ILE A 226 5.20 20.39 2.95
CA ILE A 226 4.78 19.00 3.21
C ILE A 226 5.94 17.99 3.20
N PHE A 227 7.13 18.37 2.72
CA PHE A 227 8.30 17.50 2.67
C PHE A 227 8.74 17.12 4.08
N ASN A 228 8.58 15.84 4.42
CA ASN A 228 9.00 15.31 5.70
C ASN A 228 10.40 14.68 5.61
N PRO A 229 11.45 15.34 6.11
CA PRO A 229 12.82 14.85 6.01
C PRO A 229 13.00 13.46 6.66
N ALA A 230 12.29 13.18 7.76
CA ALA A 230 12.35 11.90 8.47
C ALA A 230 11.64 10.73 7.75
N ARG A 231 10.94 11.00 6.63
CA ARG A 231 10.31 9.98 5.77
C ARG A 231 10.98 9.84 4.40
N LEU A 232 12.13 10.46 4.23
CA LEU A 232 12.84 10.47 2.95
C LEU A 232 13.38 9.07 2.61
N LYS A 233 12.70 8.36 1.71
CA LYS A 233 13.19 7.10 1.11
C LYS A 233 13.61 7.35 -0.33
N VAL A 234 14.82 7.84 -0.53
CA VAL A 234 15.33 8.27 -1.85
C VAL A 234 15.17 7.18 -2.92
N GLY A 235 15.47 5.91 -2.60
CA GLY A 235 15.28 4.79 -3.53
C GLY A 235 13.81 4.52 -3.91
N ALA A 236 12.89 4.62 -2.94
CA ALA A 236 11.45 4.47 -3.22
C ALA A 236 10.90 5.69 -3.98
N MET A 237 11.36 6.90 -3.63
CA MET A 237 11.03 8.13 -4.33
C MET A 237 11.47 8.08 -5.79
N LEU A 238 12.69 7.62 -6.09
CA LEU A 238 13.17 7.46 -7.47
C LEU A 238 12.44 6.36 -8.24
N LYS A 239 11.92 5.33 -7.55
CA LYS A 239 11.14 4.24 -8.15
C LYS A 239 9.71 4.69 -8.50
N GLU A 240 9.05 5.40 -7.58
CA GLU A 240 7.69 5.91 -7.76
C GLU A 240 7.67 7.17 -8.64
N MET A 241 8.75 7.96 -8.63
CA MET A 241 8.93 9.18 -9.41
C MET A 241 10.24 9.16 -10.21
N PRO A 242 10.30 8.37 -11.31
CA PRO A 242 11.49 8.26 -12.14
C PRO A 242 11.97 9.61 -12.69
N ARG A 243 13.30 9.77 -12.78
CA ARG A 243 13.96 11.01 -13.24
C ARG A 243 13.48 11.53 -14.59
N LYS A 244 13.00 10.65 -15.48
CA LYS A 244 12.49 11.04 -16.80
C LYS A 244 11.30 12.00 -16.74
N TYR A 245 10.47 11.92 -15.69
CA TYR A 245 9.30 12.80 -15.51
C TYR A 245 9.63 14.12 -14.80
N TRP A 246 10.83 14.27 -14.23
CA TRP A 246 11.18 15.43 -13.39
C TRP A 246 11.10 16.76 -14.16
N LYS A 247 11.37 16.73 -15.47
CA LYS A 247 11.22 17.89 -16.36
C LYS A 247 9.80 18.44 -16.46
N ASN A 248 8.80 17.72 -15.95
CA ASN A 248 7.40 18.10 -15.95
C ASN A 248 6.88 18.41 -14.52
N MET A 249 7.74 18.35 -13.51
CA MET A 249 7.39 18.49 -12.09
C MET A 249 8.26 19.56 -11.42
N PRO A 250 7.75 20.78 -11.20
CA PRO A 250 8.53 21.89 -10.64
C PRO A 250 9.06 21.63 -9.24
N GLU A 251 8.40 20.77 -8.47
CA GLU A 251 8.81 20.35 -7.13
C GLU A 251 10.13 19.57 -7.16
N THR A 252 10.46 18.93 -8.28
CA THR A 252 11.69 18.15 -8.41
C THR A 252 12.95 18.99 -8.43
N ALA A 253 12.85 20.29 -8.77
CA ALA A 253 13.95 21.24 -8.64
C ALA A 253 14.33 21.47 -7.17
N LEU A 254 13.39 21.32 -6.22
CA LEU A 254 13.66 21.45 -4.79
C LEU A 254 14.27 20.19 -4.19
N ILE A 255 14.09 19.03 -4.82
CA ILE A 255 14.48 17.73 -4.25
C ILE A 255 15.98 17.67 -3.89
N PRO A 256 16.94 18.10 -4.73
CA PRO A 256 18.35 18.07 -4.35
C PRO A 256 18.65 18.85 -3.08
N ALA A 257 18.11 20.08 -2.96
CA ALA A 257 18.29 20.92 -1.78
C ALA A 257 17.55 20.37 -0.55
N LEU A 258 16.33 19.88 -0.72
CA LEU A 258 15.52 19.30 0.35
C LEU A 258 16.14 18.00 0.90
N VAL A 259 16.73 17.17 0.03
CA VAL A 259 17.47 15.94 0.36
C VAL A 259 18.77 16.29 1.08
N ALA A 260 19.55 17.25 0.57
CA ALA A 260 20.80 17.69 1.20
C ALA A 260 20.57 18.28 2.59
N GLY A 261 19.52 19.09 2.77
CA GLY A 261 19.12 19.65 4.06
C GLY A 261 18.23 18.74 4.92
N ALA A 262 17.96 17.50 4.51
CA ALA A 262 17.04 16.62 5.23
C ALA A 262 17.59 16.20 6.60
N GLN A 263 18.87 15.80 6.66
CA GLN A 263 19.49 15.35 7.91
C GLN A 263 19.58 16.46 8.97
N ALA A 264 19.95 17.67 8.55
CA ALA A 264 20.00 18.83 9.46
C ALA A 264 18.61 19.19 10.00
N ARG A 265 17.59 19.22 9.13
CA ARG A 265 16.21 19.50 9.54
C ARG A 265 15.62 18.37 10.40
N GLU A 266 15.96 17.12 10.13
CA GLU A 266 15.59 15.99 10.98
C GLU A 266 16.22 16.13 12.38
N ALA A 267 17.50 16.49 12.46
CA ALA A 267 18.17 16.76 13.73
C ALA A 267 17.50 17.91 14.49
N THR A 268 17.21 19.05 13.83
CA THR A 268 16.49 20.17 14.43
C THR A 268 15.07 19.81 14.86
N MET A 269 14.36 18.95 14.11
CA MET A 269 13.03 18.45 14.49
C MET A 269 13.08 17.49 15.69
N VAL A 270 14.14 16.70 15.82
CA VAL A 270 14.38 15.85 17.00
C VAL A 270 14.71 16.70 18.21
N GLU A 271 15.50 17.77 18.02
CA GLU A 271 15.91 18.71 19.06
C GLU A 271 14.74 19.59 19.54
N ALA A 272 14.00 20.25 18.62
CA ALA A 272 12.76 20.95 18.95
C ALA A 272 11.67 20.00 19.51
N GLY A 273 11.73 18.72 19.11
CA GLY A 273 10.91 17.67 19.69
C GLY A 273 11.24 17.41 21.15
N ARG A 274 12.52 17.48 21.56
CA ARG A 274 12.93 17.37 22.98
C ARG A 274 12.40 18.54 23.81
N ASP A 275 12.45 19.76 23.27
CA ASP A 275 12.00 20.97 23.95
C ASP A 275 10.48 20.96 24.25
N LEU A 276 9.67 20.37 23.36
CA LEU A 276 8.22 20.17 23.59
C LEU A 276 7.89 19.24 24.78
N PHE A 277 8.86 18.49 25.32
CA PHE A 277 8.67 17.55 26.42
C PHE A 277 9.21 18.04 27.76
N GLU A 278 10.01 19.11 27.81
CA GLU A 278 10.63 19.61 29.05
C GLU A 278 9.78 20.65 29.80
N GLU A 279 8.82 21.33 29.17
CA GLU A 279 8.09 22.47 29.80
C GLU A 279 6.68 22.17 30.34
N ALA A 280 6.16 20.93 30.25
CA ALA A 280 4.88 20.59 30.88
C ALA A 280 5.10 19.99 32.27
N ASP A 281 4.49 20.56 33.31
CA ASP A 281 4.48 20.02 34.68
C ASP A 281 4.19 18.50 34.64
N ALA A 282 5.25 17.71 34.77
CA ALA A 282 5.15 16.26 34.64
C ALA A 282 4.23 15.74 35.76
N PRO A 283 3.17 14.98 35.44
CA PRO A 283 2.19 14.53 36.43
C PRO A 283 2.89 13.83 37.61
N ASP A 284 2.56 14.19 38.83
CA ASP A 284 3.21 13.68 40.04
C ASP A 284 2.67 12.31 40.50
N SER A 285 1.51 11.90 39.96
CA SER A 285 0.77 10.72 40.37
C SER A 285 0.12 9.99 39.20
N LEU A 286 -0.11 8.68 39.35
CA LEU A 286 -0.85 7.89 38.34
C LEU A 286 -2.28 8.39 38.14
N ASP A 287 -2.88 8.96 39.18
CA ASP A 287 -4.22 9.53 39.12
C ASP A 287 -4.22 10.82 38.27
N ALA A 288 -3.20 11.68 38.44
CA ALA A 288 -2.99 12.85 37.57
C ALA A 288 -2.72 12.44 36.11
N ILE A 289 -1.95 11.36 35.87
CA ILE A 289 -1.80 10.78 34.52
C ILE A 289 -3.15 10.35 33.96
N ALA A 290 -3.93 9.58 34.72
CA ALA A 290 -5.20 9.04 34.28
C ALA A 290 -6.22 10.12 33.93
N GLN A 291 -6.22 11.25 34.65
CA GLN A 291 -7.04 12.41 34.34
C GLN A 291 -6.54 13.13 33.08
N ALA A 292 -5.24 13.41 33.01
CA ALA A 292 -4.66 14.20 31.94
C ALA A 292 -4.71 13.48 30.57
N ILE A 293 -4.63 12.14 30.53
CA ILE A 293 -4.78 11.38 29.28
C ILE A 293 -6.17 11.52 28.65
N GLN A 294 -7.24 11.74 29.43
CA GLN A 294 -8.60 11.88 28.90
C GLN A 294 -8.74 13.12 27.99
N HIS A 295 -7.95 14.15 28.31
CA HIS A 295 -7.94 15.42 27.58
C HIS A 295 -6.79 15.51 26.56
N CYS A 296 -5.98 14.46 26.42
CA CYS A 296 -4.84 14.46 25.52
C CYS A 296 -5.29 14.49 24.05
N ARG A 297 -4.84 15.50 23.29
CA ARG A 297 -5.07 15.66 21.85
C ARG A 297 -3.76 15.80 21.05
N ARG A 298 -2.67 15.25 21.57
CA ARG A 298 -1.31 15.41 21.00
C ARG A 298 -1.06 14.60 19.71
N CYS A 299 -1.93 13.65 19.36
CA CYS A 299 -1.81 12.87 18.12
C CYS A 299 -3.20 12.58 17.50
N PRO A 300 -3.27 12.16 16.21
CA PRO A 300 -4.54 11.86 15.55
C PRO A 300 -5.42 10.84 16.29
N ILE A 301 -4.82 9.87 16.97
CA ILE A 301 -5.58 8.88 17.76
C ILE A 301 -6.25 9.55 18.97
N GLY A 302 -5.59 10.48 19.65
CA GLY A 302 -6.20 11.24 20.76
C GLY A 302 -7.37 12.13 20.31
N CYS A 303 -7.42 12.49 19.02
CA CYS A 303 -8.47 13.33 18.45
C CYS A 303 -9.66 12.54 17.87
N ASN A 304 -9.65 11.21 17.93
CA ASN A 304 -10.68 10.38 17.28
C ASN A 304 -11.97 10.21 18.10
N GLY A 305 -12.08 10.88 19.25
CA GLY A 305 -13.27 10.87 20.11
C GLY A 305 -13.44 9.63 20.99
N THR A 306 -12.44 8.72 21.03
CA THR A 306 -12.48 7.55 21.94
C THR A 306 -12.14 7.94 23.38
N ARG A 307 -12.66 7.16 24.34
CA ARG A 307 -12.24 7.25 25.73
C ARG A 307 -10.80 6.77 25.89
N ALA A 308 -9.98 7.52 26.63
CA ALA A 308 -8.63 7.10 26.95
C ALA A 308 -8.65 6.01 28.03
N VAL A 309 -7.74 5.05 27.93
CA VAL A 309 -7.57 3.97 28.91
C VAL A 309 -6.22 4.12 29.59
N ALA A 310 -6.25 4.42 30.89
CA ALA A 310 -5.06 4.50 31.73
C ALA A 310 -4.48 3.12 32.05
N GLY A 311 -3.23 3.07 32.48
CA GLY A 311 -2.69 1.87 33.09
C GLY A 311 -3.31 1.58 34.47
N GLU A 312 -3.33 0.30 34.86
CA GLU A 312 -3.97 -0.18 36.09
C GLU A 312 -3.04 -1.11 36.88
N GLY A 313 -2.85 -0.82 38.17
CA GLY A 313 -2.09 -1.67 39.09
C GLY A 313 -1.53 -0.89 40.29
N PRO A 314 -0.71 -1.53 41.14
CA PRO A 314 -0.14 -0.89 42.32
C PRO A 314 0.91 0.17 41.92
N LYS A 315 0.99 1.26 42.71
CA LYS A 315 1.96 2.36 42.51
C LYS A 315 3.43 1.92 42.59
N LYS A 316 3.71 0.78 43.23
CA LYS A 316 5.07 0.20 43.39
C LYS A 316 5.13 -1.20 42.78
N ALA A 317 4.55 -1.38 41.59
CA ALA A 317 4.58 -2.65 40.88
C ALA A 317 6.02 -3.07 40.56
N ARG A 318 6.32 -4.35 40.75
CA ARG A 318 7.65 -4.91 40.45
C ARG A 318 7.77 -5.27 38.97
N LEU A 319 6.63 -5.61 38.35
CA LEU A 319 6.49 -5.88 36.94
C LEU A 319 5.56 -4.85 36.30
N MET A 320 5.96 -4.27 35.17
CA MET A 320 5.09 -3.51 34.29
C MET A 320 4.86 -4.30 32.98
N ILE A 321 3.62 -4.44 32.54
CA ILE A 321 3.27 -5.08 31.26
C ILE A 321 2.71 -4.01 30.32
N VAL A 322 3.27 -3.91 29.12
CA VAL A 322 2.91 -2.89 28.14
C VAL A 322 2.37 -3.56 26.88
N GLY A 323 1.12 -3.26 26.52
CA GLY A 323 0.49 -3.65 25.26
C GLY A 323 0.60 -2.60 24.15
N GLU A 324 -0.11 -2.83 23.04
CA GLU A 324 -0.11 -1.90 21.90
C GLU A 324 -1.01 -0.69 22.15
N GLN A 325 -2.32 -0.93 22.26
CA GLN A 325 -3.35 0.08 22.45
C GLN A 325 -4.60 -0.57 23.06
N PRO A 326 -5.56 0.21 23.59
CA PRO A 326 -6.85 -0.31 24.01
C PRO A 326 -7.62 -0.86 22.81
N GLY A 327 -8.40 -1.92 23.02
CA GLY A 327 -9.39 -2.39 22.07
C GLY A 327 -10.77 -1.80 22.35
N ASP A 328 -11.76 -2.33 21.62
CA ASP A 328 -13.18 -1.95 21.70
C ASP A 328 -13.73 -2.08 23.13
N VAL A 329 -13.50 -3.24 23.75
CA VAL A 329 -13.99 -3.56 25.11
C VAL A 329 -13.23 -2.76 26.17
N GLU A 330 -11.93 -2.58 25.99
CA GLU A 330 -11.10 -1.77 26.92
C GLU A 330 -11.55 -0.31 26.94
N GLU A 331 -11.87 0.26 25.77
CA GLU A 331 -12.36 1.63 25.64
C GLU A 331 -13.72 1.81 26.30
N GLU A 332 -14.67 0.91 26.05
CA GLU A 332 -16.00 0.92 26.68
C GLU A 332 -15.91 0.84 28.21
N GLN A 333 -15.07 -0.07 28.72
CA GLN A 333 -14.92 -0.28 30.17
C GLN A 333 -13.95 0.70 30.83
N GLY A 334 -13.14 1.42 30.07
CA GLY A 334 -12.10 2.32 30.58
C GLY A 334 -10.96 1.59 31.29
N ARG A 335 -10.76 0.29 31.02
CA ARG A 335 -9.78 -0.56 31.72
C ARG A 335 -8.90 -1.34 30.75
N PRO A 336 -7.59 -1.46 31.01
CA PRO A 336 -6.68 -2.17 30.11
C PRO A 336 -6.82 -3.70 30.24
N PHE A 337 -6.68 -4.43 29.13
CA PHE A 337 -6.67 -5.89 29.07
C PHE A 337 -7.91 -6.60 29.65
N VAL A 338 -9.11 -6.08 29.39
CA VAL A 338 -10.39 -6.72 29.79
C VAL A 338 -11.06 -7.50 28.65
N GLY A 339 -10.67 -7.27 27.40
CA GLY A 339 -11.16 -8.00 26.24
C GLY A 339 -10.55 -9.40 26.07
N PRO A 340 -10.85 -10.10 24.95
CA PRO A 340 -10.42 -11.49 24.74
C PRO A 340 -8.90 -11.71 24.84
N ALA A 341 -8.11 -10.78 24.30
CA ALA A 341 -6.66 -10.84 24.38
C ALA A 341 -6.14 -10.65 25.81
N GLY A 342 -6.82 -9.81 26.61
CA GLY A 342 -6.51 -9.59 28.01
C GLY A 342 -6.86 -10.78 28.89
N GLN A 343 -8.00 -11.42 28.65
CA GLN A 343 -8.39 -12.66 29.34
C GLN A 343 -7.38 -13.79 29.09
N LEU A 344 -6.94 -13.95 27.83
CA LEU A 344 -5.87 -14.90 27.47
C LEU A 344 -4.55 -14.57 28.19
N LEU A 345 -4.17 -13.29 28.24
CA LEU A 345 -2.99 -12.85 28.97
C LEU A 345 -3.08 -13.20 30.46
N MET A 346 -4.21 -12.87 31.11
CA MET A 346 -4.39 -13.14 32.54
C MET A 346 -4.28 -14.63 32.86
N ALA A 347 -4.92 -15.50 32.06
CA ALA A 347 -4.83 -16.94 32.23
C ALA A 347 -3.38 -17.46 32.12
N HIS A 348 -2.60 -16.91 31.20
CA HIS A 348 -1.20 -17.29 31.05
C HIS A 348 -0.28 -16.71 32.14
N LEU A 349 -0.56 -15.51 32.65
CA LEU A 349 0.18 -14.93 33.78
C LEU A 349 -0.06 -15.74 35.06
N GLU A 350 -1.32 -16.12 35.31
CA GLU A 350 -1.70 -16.98 36.43
C GLU A 350 -0.99 -18.35 36.34
N ALA A 351 -1.05 -18.99 35.17
CA ALA A 351 -0.36 -20.26 34.94
C ALA A 351 1.18 -20.16 35.05
N ALA A 352 1.75 -18.98 34.84
CA ALA A 352 3.18 -18.72 35.04
C ALA A 352 3.55 -18.34 36.49
N GLY A 353 2.56 -18.18 37.38
CA GLY A 353 2.76 -17.78 38.77
C GLY A 353 3.04 -16.28 38.95
N ILE A 354 2.64 -15.43 37.99
CA ILE A 354 2.82 -13.98 38.07
C ILE A 354 1.57 -13.36 38.71
N ASP A 355 1.71 -12.84 39.93
CA ASP A 355 0.60 -12.23 40.67
C ASP A 355 0.21 -10.84 40.09
N ARG A 356 -1.09 -10.65 39.83
CA ARG A 356 -1.66 -9.36 39.41
C ARG A 356 -1.42 -8.25 40.43
N LYS A 357 -1.33 -8.58 41.73
CA LYS A 357 -1.08 -7.63 42.83
C LYS A 357 0.29 -6.97 42.81
N VAL A 358 1.25 -7.53 42.07
CA VAL A 358 2.59 -6.95 41.90
C VAL A 358 2.83 -6.41 40.48
N THR A 359 1.79 -6.40 39.66
CA THR A 359 1.87 -6.10 38.23
C THR A 359 1.09 -4.83 37.90
N TYR A 360 1.72 -3.89 37.18
CA TYR A 360 1.06 -2.74 36.56
C TYR A 360 0.88 -3.01 35.06
N VAL A 361 -0.33 -2.88 34.53
CA VAL A 361 -0.60 -3.16 33.11
C VAL A 361 -1.03 -1.88 32.41
N THR A 362 -0.50 -1.63 31.23
CA THR A 362 -0.78 -0.41 30.44
C THR A 362 -0.57 -0.66 28.95
N ASN A 363 -0.81 0.35 28.11
CA ASN A 363 -0.59 0.28 26.66
C ASN A 363 0.34 1.37 26.17
N ALA A 364 1.00 1.13 25.04
CA ALA A 364 1.90 2.10 24.44
C ALA A 364 1.18 3.34 23.92
N VAL A 365 -0.02 3.14 23.40
CA VAL A 365 -0.97 4.21 23.05
C VAL A 365 -2.15 4.16 24.01
N LYS A 366 -2.68 5.31 24.43
CA LYS A 366 -3.76 5.40 25.45
C LYS A 366 -5.18 5.48 24.89
N HIS A 367 -5.33 5.62 23.57
CA HIS A 367 -6.63 5.75 22.88
C HIS A 367 -6.79 4.64 21.86
N PHE A 368 -8.03 4.23 21.58
CA PHE A 368 -8.31 3.14 20.64
C PHE A 368 -8.32 3.64 19.20
N LYS A 369 -7.38 3.18 18.36
CA LYS A 369 -7.38 3.44 16.93
C LYS A 369 -8.18 2.38 16.17
N TYR A 370 -9.17 2.82 15.40
CA TYR A 370 -10.03 1.93 14.62
C TYR A 370 -10.44 2.52 13.27
N LEU A 371 -10.95 1.66 12.38
CA LEU A 371 -11.78 2.03 11.23
C LEU A 371 -13.22 1.59 11.46
N SER A 372 -14.16 2.47 11.16
CA SER A 372 -15.59 2.12 11.12
C SER A 372 -15.89 1.30 9.87
N ARG A 373 -16.48 0.11 10.04
CA ARG A 373 -17.07 -0.68 8.96
C ARG A 373 -18.48 -1.07 9.35
N GLY A 374 -19.46 -0.29 8.88
CA GLY A 374 -20.83 -0.40 9.35
C GLY A 374 -20.91 -0.12 10.86
N LYS A 375 -21.56 -1.01 11.61
CA LYS A 375 -21.68 -0.91 13.09
C LYS A 375 -20.45 -1.41 13.86
N ARG A 376 -19.41 -1.94 13.20
CA ARG A 376 -18.24 -2.53 13.85
C ARG A 376 -17.03 -1.60 13.79
N ARG A 377 -16.31 -1.49 14.90
CA ARG A 377 -15.00 -0.81 15.01
C ARG A 377 -13.88 -1.83 14.78
N LEU A 378 -13.16 -1.69 13.68
CA LEU A 378 -12.04 -2.58 13.33
C LEU A 378 -10.72 -1.99 13.80
N HIS A 379 -10.04 -2.69 14.69
CA HIS A 379 -8.73 -2.30 15.22
C HIS A 379 -7.71 -1.97 14.11
N GLN A 380 -7.04 -0.83 14.26
CA GLN A 380 -5.98 -0.34 13.38
C GLN A 380 -4.68 -0.18 14.17
N THR A 381 -3.58 -0.76 13.70
CA THR A 381 -2.29 -0.63 14.39
C THR A 381 -1.81 0.84 14.41
N PRO A 382 -1.35 1.34 15.57
CA PRO A 382 -0.70 2.65 15.66
C PRO A 382 0.56 2.72 14.79
N THR A 383 0.80 3.86 14.19
CA THR A 383 2.03 4.16 13.46
C THR A 383 3.17 4.46 14.42
N ALA A 384 4.41 4.32 13.96
CA ALA A 384 5.61 4.69 14.71
C ALA A 384 5.51 6.08 15.35
N LYS A 385 5.08 7.09 14.57
CA LYS A 385 4.92 8.47 15.04
C LYS A 385 3.88 8.60 16.16
N GLU A 386 2.75 7.89 16.04
CA GLU A 386 1.70 7.92 17.06
C GLU A 386 2.18 7.30 18.38
N ILE A 387 2.95 6.20 18.31
CA ILE A 387 3.58 5.57 19.48
C ILE A 387 4.61 6.52 20.09
N ASP A 388 5.47 7.13 19.28
CA ASP A 388 6.53 8.03 19.75
C ASP A 388 5.97 9.27 20.46
N ILE A 389 4.84 9.81 19.99
CA ILE A 389 4.14 10.93 20.65
C ILE A 389 3.51 10.47 21.97
N CYS A 390 2.85 9.31 21.98
CA CYS A 390 2.16 8.81 23.18
C CYS A 390 3.13 8.31 24.26
N ARG A 391 4.39 8.04 23.89
CA ARG A 391 5.47 7.59 24.76
C ARG A 391 5.61 8.39 26.04
N TRP A 392 5.44 9.72 25.96
CA TRP A 392 5.53 10.60 27.13
C TRP A 392 4.66 10.13 28.31
N TRP A 393 3.50 9.51 28.03
CA TRP A 393 2.66 8.93 29.07
C TRP A 393 3.24 7.67 29.70
N ILE A 394 3.83 6.77 28.90
CA ILE A 394 4.48 5.56 29.41
C ILE A 394 5.72 5.93 30.22
N ASP A 395 6.51 6.90 29.75
CA ASP A 395 7.71 7.35 30.45
C ASP A 395 7.36 7.94 31.82
N ASN A 396 6.25 8.69 31.91
CA ASN A 396 5.74 9.18 33.19
C ASN A 396 5.14 8.08 34.07
N GLU A 397 4.40 7.12 33.52
CA GLU A 397 3.96 5.94 34.27
C GLU A 397 5.16 5.18 34.85
N ARG A 398 6.22 4.97 34.05
CA ARG A 398 7.46 4.31 34.48
C ARG A 398 8.22 5.10 35.53
N ARG A 399 8.32 6.42 35.39
CA ARG A 399 8.96 7.31 36.38
C ARG A 399 8.29 7.21 37.75
N ILE A 400 6.97 7.04 37.78
CA ILE A 400 6.19 6.92 39.02
C ILE A 400 6.23 5.49 39.56
N VAL A 401 6.00 4.48 38.72
CA VAL A 401 5.91 3.07 39.13
C VAL A 401 7.29 2.48 39.48
N LYS A 402 8.33 2.91 38.76
CA LYS A 402 9.72 2.42 38.85
C LYS A 402 9.81 0.88 38.84
N PRO A 403 9.24 0.21 37.83
CA PRO A 403 9.25 -1.25 37.76
C PRO A 403 10.67 -1.77 37.53
N ARG A 404 11.05 -2.85 38.23
CA ARG A 404 12.35 -3.52 37.99
C ARG A 404 12.35 -4.32 36.68
N LEU A 405 11.20 -4.89 36.34
CA LEU A 405 10.99 -5.66 35.13
C LEU A 405 9.86 -5.07 34.29
N ILE A 406 10.06 -5.06 32.97
CA ILE A 406 9.06 -4.61 32.01
C ILE A 406 8.86 -5.71 30.97
N LEU A 407 7.61 -6.08 30.70
CA LEU A 407 7.24 -7.02 29.65
C LEU A 407 6.49 -6.28 28.53
N ALA A 408 7.11 -6.17 27.36
CA ALA A 408 6.49 -5.64 26.16
C ALA A 408 5.77 -6.74 25.36
N LEU A 409 4.49 -6.52 25.09
CA LEU A 409 3.65 -7.40 24.28
C LEU A 409 3.62 -6.89 22.83
N GLY A 410 4.50 -7.45 21.98
CA GLY A 410 4.58 -7.13 20.56
C GLY A 410 5.43 -5.90 20.21
N ALA A 411 5.50 -5.60 18.91
CA ALA A 411 6.41 -4.60 18.33
C ALA A 411 6.11 -3.16 18.76
N SER A 412 4.82 -2.82 18.88
CA SER A 412 4.38 -1.48 19.25
C SER A 412 4.76 -1.14 20.69
N ALA A 413 4.55 -2.07 21.62
CA ALA A 413 4.97 -1.94 23.00
C ALA A 413 6.50 -1.81 23.13
N ALA A 414 7.24 -2.67 22.42
CA ALA A 414 8.69 -2.62 22.44
C ALA A 414 9.23 -1.29 21.88
N ARG A 415 8.65 -0.75 20.81
CA ARG A 415 9.02 0.57 20.29
C ARG A 415 8.77 1.68 21.30
N GLY A 416 7.63 1.65 21.99
CA GLY A 416 7.29 2.61 23.02
C GLY A 416 8.34 2.69 24.14
N LEU A 417 9.06 1.59 24.39
CA LEU A 417 10.08 1.50 25.44
C LEU A 417 11.52 1.66 24.94
N LEU A 418 11.81 1.32 23.68
CA LEU A 418 13.16 1.29 23.11
C LEU A 418 13.46 2.43 22.14
N HIS A 419 12.47 3.25 21.77
CA HIS A 419 12.59 4.31 20.77
C HIS A 419 12.96 3.84 19.36
N LYS A 420 13.00 2.51 19.13
CA LYS A 420 13.33 1.88 17.85
C LYS A 420 12.46 0.66 17.61
N THR A 421 12.28 0.33 16.32
CA THR A 421 11.53 -0.86 15.94
C THR A 421 12.43 -2.08 15.99
N ILE A 422 11.98 -3.13 16.68
CA ILE A 422 12.71 -4.41 16.79
C ILE A 422 11.94 -5.56 16.13
N ARG A 423 12.64 -6.65 15.82
CA ARG A 423 12.02 -7.89 15.35
C ARG A 423 11.76 -8.81 16.54
N ILE A 424 10.49 -8.93 16.93
CA ILE A 424 10.06 -9.72 18.10
C ILE A 424 10.64 -11.13 18.10
N GLN A 425 10.60 -11.82 16.96
CA GLN A 425 11.09 -13.20 16.85
C GLN A 425 12.60 -13.35 17.16
N GLN A 426 13.40 -12.29 17.00
CA GLN A 426 14.84 -12.31 17.27
C GLN A 426 15.16 -11.95 18.73
N GLU A 427 14.37 -11.03 19.32
CA GLU A 427 14.64 -10.47 20.65
C GLU A 427 13.85 -11.12 21.79
N ARG A 428 12.80 -11.89 21.46
CA ARG A 428 11.92 -12.49 22.48
C ARG A 428 12.68 -13.43 23.41
N GLY A 429 12.28 -13.41 24.69
CA GLY A 429 12.86 -14.26 25.73
C GLY A 429 14.28 -13.86 26.17
N ARG A 430 14.80 -12.70 25.74
CA ARG A 430 16.10 -12.16 26.17
C ARG A 430 15.92 -10.88 26.98
N PRO A 431 16.65 -10.71 28.10
CA PRO A 431 16.63 -9.46 28.86
C PRO A 431 17.41 -8.36 28.12
N MET A 432 16.87 -7.15 28.13
CA MET A 432 17.53 -5.94 27.63
C MET A 432 17.52 -4.88 28.74
N MET A 433 18.68 -4.31 29.06
CA MET A 433 18.76 -3.22 30.04
C MET A 433 18.32 -1.90 29.39
N LEU A 434 17.48 -1.16 30.10
CA LEU A 434 17.05 0.19 29.75
C LEU A 434 17.90 1.23 30.48
N GLU A 435 17.92 2.46 29.95
CA GLU A 435 18.72 3.57 30.48
C GLU A 435 18.34 3.96 31.92
N ASP A 436 17.09 3.76 32.32
CA ASP A 436 16.58 4.01 33.66
C ASP A 436 16.83 2.86 34.64
N GLY A 437 17.60 1.84 34.24
CA GLY A 437 17.94 0.67 35.05
C GLY A 437 16.88 -0.43 35.05
N GLY A 438 15.76 -0.25 34.36
CA GLY A 438 14.74 -1.30 34.18
C GLY A 438 15.22 -2.42 33.25
N GLU A 439 14.78 -3.65 33.49
CA GLU A 439 15.07 -4.79 32.61
C GLU A 439 13.84 -5.11 31.73
N LEU A 440 13.99 -4.95 30.42
CA LEU A 440 12.98 -5.20 29.41
C LEU A 440 13.02 -6.64 28.89
N TRP A 441 11.86 -7.26 28.85
CA TRP A 441 11.57 -8.51 28.17
C TRP A 441 10.52 -8.27 27.09
N VAL A 442 10.62 -9.02 26.00
CA VAL A 442 9.70 -8.88 24.87
C VAL A 442 9.10 -10.23 24.53
N THR A 443 7.80 -10.25 24.21
CA THR A 443 7.09 -11.43 23.73
C THR A 443 6.05 -11.07 22.67
N ALA A 444 5.36 -12.07 22.11
CA ALA A 444 4.27 -11.87 21.17
C ALA A 444 3.05 -11.24 21.85
N HIS A 445 2.27 -10.45 21.11
CA HIS A 445 1.03 -9.91 21.65
C HIS A 445 -0.06 -11.01 21.72
N PRO A 446 -0.86 -11.12 22.81
CA PRO A 446 -1.87 -12.18 22.94
C PRO A 446 -2.90 -12.22 21.80
N SER A 447 -3.23 -11.06 21.22
CA SER A 447 -4.14 -11.00 20.05
C SER A 447 -3.57 -11.68 18.80
N TYR A 448 -2.25 -11.86 18.69
CA TYR A 448 -1.62 -12.64 17.63
C TYR A 448 -1.97 -14.13 17.77
N LEU A 449 -1.91 -14.67 18.99
CA LEU A 449 -2.27 -16.06 19.29
C LEU A 449 -3.73 -16.37 18.92
N LEU A 450 -4.65 -15.43 19.17
CA LEU A 450 -6.07 -15.55 18.81
C LEU A 450 -6.34 -15.58 17.29
N ARG A 451 -5.39 -15.12 16.47
CA ARG A 451 -5.52 -15.08 15.00
C ARG A 451 -4.87 -16.28 14.31
N LEU A 452 -4.11 -17.10 15.03
CA LEU A 452 -3.42 -18.26 14.49
C LEU A 452 -4.37 -19.46 14.34
N ARG A 453 -4.13 -20.27 13.29
CA ARG A 453 -4.78 -21.58 13.07
C ARG A 453 -4.02 -22.68 13.83
N ASP A 454 -4.68 -23.82 14.06
CA ASP A 454 -4.32 -24.79 15.11
C ASP A 454 -2.84 -25.21 15.18
N GLU A 455 -2.21 -25.64 14.08
CA GLU A 455 -0.81 -26.09 14.11
C GLU A 455 0.19 -24.96 14.47
N GLY A 456 -0.02 -23.76 13.94
CA GLY A 456 0.79 -22.59 14.26
C GLY A 456 0.50 -22.03 15.66
N ARG A 457 -0.74 -22.15 16.12
CA ARG A 457 -1.20 -21.66 17.42
C ARG A 457 -0.53 -22.41 18.56
N ALA A 458 -0.52 -23.75 18.53
CA ALA A 458 0.07 -24.55 19.61
C ALA A 458 1.57 -24.25 19.81
N THR A 459 2.30 -24.09 18.71
CA THR A 459 3.74 -23.76 18.72
C THR A 459 3.98 -22.38 19.32
N GLU A 460 3.25 -21.36 18.89
CA GLU A 460 3.45 -20.00 19.42
C GLU A 460 2.90 -19.83 20.83
N GLU A 461 1.88 -20.57 21.22
CA GLU A 461 1.39 -20.55 22.59
C GLU A 461 2.39 -21.20 23.56
N LYS A 462 3.06 -22.29 23.15
CA LYS A 462 4.17 -22.87 23.93
C LYS A 462 5.29 -21.85 24.12
N ARG A 463 5.69 -21.19 23.04
CA ARG A 463 6.70 -20.14 23.02
C ARG A 463 6.34 -18.98 23.96
N PHE A 464 5.09 -18.51 23.90
CA PHE A 464 4.58 -17.46 24.78
C PHE A 464 4.61 -17.87 26.26
N ARG A 465 4.20 -19.10 26.58
CA ARG A 465 4.30 -19.65 27.95
C ARG A 465 5.75 -19.73 28.44
N ASP A 466 6.68 -20.15 27.59
CA ASP A 466 8.10 -20.25 27.92
C ASP A 466 8.70 -18.87 28.25
N ASP A 467 8.32 -17.82 27.50
CA ASP A 467 8.73 -16.43 27.81
C ASP A 467 8.20 -15.97 29.17
N LEU A 468 6.92 -16.21 29.46
CA LEU A 468 6.32 -15.80 30.74
C LEU A 468 6.93 -16.54 31.93
N LYS A 469 7.27 -17.82 31.78
CA LYS A 469 8.02 -18.57 32.81
C LYS A 469 9.40 -17.98 33.06
N ALA A 470 10.10 -17.55 32.01
CA ALA A 470 11.40 -16.89 32.16
C ALA A 470 11.26 -15.55 32.91
N VAL A 471 10.25 -14.75 32.57
CA VAL A 471 9.93 -13.49 33.27
C VAL A 471 9.55 -13.75 34.73
N ALA A 472 8.71 -14.77 35.01
CA ALA A 472 8.34 -15.14 36.37
C ALA A 472 9.56 -15.53 37.22
N LYS A 473 10.44 -16.39 36.67
CA LYS A 473 11.70 -16.77 37.32
C LYS A 473 12.58 -15.55 37.61
N ARG A 474 12.69 -14.63 36.64
CA ARG A 474 13.46 -13.40 36.81
C ARG A 474 12.84 -12.49 37.86
N LEU A 475 11.53 -12.35 37.88
CA LEU A 475 10.79 -11.59 38.88
C LEU A 475 11.04 -12.14 40.29
N THR A 476 11.06 -13.46 40.48
CA THR A 476 11.43 -14.06 41.77
C THR A 476 12.88 -13.76 42.14
N SER A 477 13.83 -13.80 41.20
CA SER A 477 15.25 -13.49 41.48
C SER A 477 15.54 -12.03 41.86
N LEU A 478 14.62 -11.12 41.52
CA LEU A 478 14.71 -9.70 41.84
C LEU A 478 13.82 -9.31 43.05
N ALA A 479 13.22 -10.31 43.72
CA ALA A 479 12.43 -10.13 44.95
C ALA A 479 13.39 -10.09 46.13
#